data_AF-A0A1H7WWF2-F1
#
_entry.id   AF-A0A1H7WWF2-F1
#
_cell.length_a   1.000
_cell.length_b   1.000
_cell.length_c   1.000
_cell.angle_alpha   90.00
_cell.angle_beta   90.00
_cell.angle_gamma   90.00
#
_symmetry.space_group_name_H-M   'P 1'
#
loop_
_entity.id
_entity.type
_entity.pdbx_description
1 polymer ?
#
loop_
_entity_poly.entity_id
_entity_poly.type
_entity_poly.pdbx_seq_one_letter_code
_entity_poly.pdbx_strand_id
1 'polypeptide(L)'
;MSETQLSPNILKTKQHFEILDGLRGLAAVAVVIFHFMEWAYSDFSQNFIGHGFLAVDFFFCLSGFVIGYAYDDRVGKMGVKEFFISRLIRLHPLIVFGSILGLLAFLFDPFGGHPESYSPIKIILLFVSSILLIPFPAMEERAFNLFGLNAPSWSLFWEYIANIFYVLILCRISRKVLLLLLQQCFALLATGRAIYWVAGIKTAFGTVVPVSCIHFWPG
;
A
#
# COMPACT_ATOMS: atom_id res chain seq x y z
N MET A 1 -25.06 -20.44 -48.99
CA MET A 1 -24.35 -19.40 -48.22
C MET A 1 -24.56 -19.73 -46.74
N SER A 2 -23.57 -20.34 -46.09
CA SER A 2 -23.69 -20.83 -44.71
C SER A 2 -23.34 -19.71 -43.75
N GLU A 3 -24.33 -19.16 -43.05
CA GLU A 3 -24.10 -18.22 -41.95
C GLU A 3 -23.48 -18.96 -40.77
N THR A 4 -22.20 -18.73 -40.52
CA THR A 4 -21.51 -19.17 -39.31
C THR A 4 -22.05 -18.34 -38.15
N GLN A 5 -23.09 -18.85 -37.48
CA GLN A 5 -23.64 -18.28 -36.25
C GLN A 5 -22.55 -18.29 -35.16
N LEU A 6 -21.90 -17.15 -34.96
CA LEU A 6 -20.89 -16.97 -33.92
C LEU A 6 -21.58 -17.07 -32.55
N SER A 7 -21.34 -18.16 -31.84
CA SER A 7 -21.87 -18.38 -30.49
C SER A 7 -21.51 -17.20 -29.57
N PRO A 8 -22.49 -16.56 -28.89
CA PRO A 8 -22.25 -15.41 -28.03
C PRO A 8 -21.39 -15.72 -26.80
N ASN A 9 -21.06 -17.00 -26.56
CA ASN A 9 -20.23 -17.46 -25.45
C ASN A 9 -18.72 -17.20 -25.66
N ILE A 10 -18.26 -16.92 -26.89
CA ILE A 10 -16.84 -16.70 -27.17
C ILE A 10 -16.33 -15.36 -26.60
N LEU A 11 -17.23 -14.39 -26.36
CA LEU A 11 -16.90 -13.07 -25.82
C LEU A 11 -17.32 -12.88 -24.36
N LYS A 12 -17.33 -13.95 -23.55
CA LYS A 12 -17.57 -13.81 -22.12
C LYS A 12 -16.36 -13.16 -21.45
N THR A 13 -16.29 -11.83 -21.51
CA THR A 13 -15.37 -11.03 -20.69
C THR A 13 -15.56 -11.45 -19.24
N LYS A 14 -14.46 -11.78 -18.53
CA LYS A 14 -14.51 -12.14 -17.10
C LYS A 14 -15.40 -11.14 -16.36
N GLN A 15 -16.30 -11.66 -15.54
CA GLN A 15 -17.29 -10.85 -14.83
C GLN A 15 -16.56 -9.81 -13.99
N HIS A 16 -16.82 -8.53 -14.24
CA HIS A 16 -16.28 -7.45 -13.43
C HIS A 16 -17.04 -7.41 -12.12
N PHE A 17 -16.32 -7.48 -11.00
CA PHE A 17 -16.93 -7.53 -9.68
C PHE A 17 -17.06 -6.13 -9.10
N GLU A 18 -18.20 -5.48 -9.35
CA GLU A 18 -18.45 -4.12 -8.83
C GLU A 18 -18.41 -4.04 -7.31
N ILE A 19 -18.82 -5.11 -6.62
CA ILE A 19 -18.72 -5.22 -5.15
C ILE A 19 -17.28 -5.12 -4.68
N LEU A 20 -16.33 -5.74 -5.40
CA LEU A 20 -14.92 -5.72 -5.04
C LEU A 20 -14.32 -4.31 -5.26
N ASP A 21 -14.75 -3.62 -6.30
CA ASP A 21 -14.34 -2.23 -6.53
C ASP A 21 -14.95 -1.28 -5.48
N GLY A 22 -16.21 -1.52 -5.07
CA GLY A 22 -16.85 -0.80 -3.96
C GLY A 22 -16.13 -1.02 -2.62
N LEU A 23 -15.73 -2.26 -2.32
CA LEU A 23 -14.95 -2.58 -1.11
C LEU A 23 -13.56 -1.94 -1.12
N ARG A 24 -12.91 -1.85 -2.30
CA ARG A 24 -11.65 -1.11 -2.44
C ARG A 24 -11.83 0.38 -2.20
N GLY A 25 -12.92 0.97 -2.70
CA GLY A 25 -13.27 2.36 -2.43
C GLY A 25 -13.49 2.62 -0.94
N LEU A 26 -14.24 1.74 -0.26
CA LEU A 26 -14.46 1.85 1.18
C LEU A 26 -13.16 1.73 1.98
N ALA A 27 -12.30 0.77 1.61
CA ALA A 27 -10.99 0.61 2.22
C ALA A 27 -10.12 1.86 2.01
N ALA A 28 -10.10 2.42 0.79
CA ALA A 28 -9.35 3.66 0.51
C ALA A 28 -9.84 4.85 1.35
N VAL A 29 -11.15 5.02 1.52
CA VAL A 29 -11.71 6.06 2.41
C VAL A 29 -11.28 5.83 3.85
N ALA A 30 -11.32 4.59 4.33
CA ALA A 30 -10.87 4.26 5.68
C ALA A 30 -9.37 4.56 5.89
N VAL A 31 -8.53 4.33 4.88
CA VAL A 31 -7.09 4.68 4.91
C VAL A 31 -6.88 6.20 4.98
N VAL A 32 -7.65 6.98 4.23
CA VAL A 32 -7.59 8.46 4.30
C VAL A 32 -8.03 8.96 5.69
N ILE A 33 -9.11 8.40 6.24
CA ILE A 33 -9.57 8.74 7.59
C ILE A 33 -8.51 8.38 8.62
N PHE A 34 -7.87 7.21 8.50
CA PHE A 34 -6.79 6.79 9.40
C PHE A 34 -5.63 7.80 9.41
N HIS A 35 -5.12 8.20 8.24
CA HIS A 35 -4.03 9.19 8.16
C HIS A 35 -4.44 10.58 8.66
N PHE A 36 -5.71 10.96 8.47
CA PHE A 36 -6.20 12.23 9.03
C PHE A 36 -6.28 12.18 10.56
N MET A 37 -6.72 11.05 11.14
CA MET A 37 -6.83 10.85 12.58
C MET A 37 -5.47 10.67 13.27
N GLU A 38 -4.50 10.09 12.58
CA GLU A 38 -3.09 10.01 13.02
C GLU A 38 -2.50 11.41 13.22
N TRP A 39 -2.87 12.36 12.38
CA TRP A 39 -2.43 13.75 12.50
C TRP A 39 -3.26 14.55 13.53
N ALA A 40 -4.55 14.26 13.66
CA ALA A 40 -5.45 14.96 14.59
C ALA A 40 -5.27 14.55 16.07
N TYR A 41 -4.88 13.30 16.32
CA TYR A 41 -4.69 12.76 17.68
C TYR A 41 -3.27 12.19 17.82
N SER A 42 -2.36 12.97 18.42
CA SER A 42 -0.97 12.56 18.69
C SER A 42 -0.85 11.52 19.81
N ASP A 43 -1.87 11.36 20.65
CA ASP A 43 -1.93 10.32 21.68
C ASP A 43 -2.67 9.08 21.15
N PHE A 44 -1.91 8.04 20.81
CA PHE A 44 -2.41 6.77 20.31
C PHE A 44 -3.37 6.06 21.29
N SER A 45 -3.30 6.37 22.59
CA SER A 45 -4.20 5.77 23.60
C SER A 45 -5.63 6.30 23.53
N GLN A 46 -5.83 7.48 22.94
CA GLN A 46 -7.14 8.11 22.74
C GLN A 46 -7.68 7.97 21.31
N ASN A 47 -6.86 7.41 20.41
CA ASN A 47 -7.21 7.28 19.01
C ASN A 47 -8.08 6.03 18.79
N PHE A 48 -9.40 6.22 18.65
CA PHE A 48 -10.36 5.14 18.36
C PHE A 48 -10.04 4.38 17.06
N ILE A 49 -9.24 4.97 16.16
CA ILE A 49 -8.82 4.39 14.87
C ILE A 49 -7.34 3.97 14.90
N GLY A 50 -6.76 3.70 16.08
CA GLY A 50 -5.38 3.18 16.20
C GLY A 50 -5.12 1.87 15.43
N HIS A 51 -6.18 1.14 15.05
CA HIS A 51 -6.11 -0.07 14.21
C HIS A 51 -6.35 0.18 12.72
N GLY A 52 -6.36 1.44 12.27
CA GLY A 52 -6.61 1.78 10.85
C GLY A 52 -5.61 1.20 9.86
N PHE A 53 -4.45 0.72 10.33
CA PHE A 53 -3.52 -0.09 9.53
C PHE A 53 -4.18 -1.36 8.94
N LEU A 54 -5.20 -1.92 9.61
CA LEU A 54 -5.95 -3.07 9.09
C LEU A 54 -6.72 -2.75 7.79
N ALA A 55 -7.13 -1.49 7.60
CA ALA A 55 -7.77 -1.07 6.36
C ALA A 55 -6.78 -1.08 5.19
N VAL A 56 -5.51 -0.77 5.46
CA VAL A 56 -4.42 -0.86 4.47
C VAL A 56 -4.17 -2.32 4.08
N ASP A 57 -4.10 -3.22 5.06
CA ASP A 57 -3.94 -4.67 4.82
C ASP A 57 -5.11 -5.23 3.98
N PHE A 58 -6.33 -4.83 4.30
CA PHE A 58 -7.52 -5.23 3.56
C PHE A 58 -7.52 -4.69 2.12
N PHE A 59 -7.13 -3.43 1.92
CA PHE A 59 -6.97 -2.82 0.60
C PHE A 59 -5.97 -3.61 -0.27
N PHE A 60 -4.83 -4.01 0.29
CA PHE A 60 -3.83 -4.80 -0.43
C PHE A 60 -4.31 -6.22 -0.76
N CYS A 61 -4.99 -6.89 0.17
CA CYS A 61 -5.60 -8.20 -0.08
C CYS A 61 -6.57 -8.15 -1.26
N LEU A 62 -7.44 -7.14 -1.29
CA LEU A 62 -8.38 -6.90 -2.39
C LEU A 62 -7.66 -6.60 -3.71
N SER A 63 -6.61 -5.76 -3.67
CA SER A 63 -5.82 -5.44 -4.86
C SER A 63 -5.20 -6.70 -5.47
N GLY A 64 -4.55 -7.53 -4.64
CA GLY A 64 -3.94 -8.79 -5.07
C GLY A 64 -4.96 -9.75 -5.67
N PHE A 65 -6.13 -9.90 -5.06
CA PHE A 65 -7.21 -10.72 -5.60
C PHE A 65 -7.70 -10.24 -6.97
N VAL A 66 -7.97 -8.93 -7.11
CA VAL A 66 -8.43 -8.34 -8.38
C VAL A 66 -7.37 -8.45 -9.47
N ILE A 67 -6.09 -8.22 -9.13
CA ILE A 67 -4.96 -8.42 -10.05
C ILE A 67 -4.93 -9.87 -10.52
N GLY A 68 -4.89 -10.83 -9.60
CA GLY A 68 -4.89 -12.26 -9.92
C GLY A 68 -6.08 -12.64 -10.79
N TYR A 69 -7.31 -12.39 -10.35
CA TYR A 69 -8.52 -12.81 -11.06
C TYR A 69 -8.65 -12.20 -12.47
N ALA A 70 -8.37 -10.90 -12.62
CA ALA A 70 -8.58 -10.20 -13.88
C ALA A 70 -7.48 -10.49 -14.92
N TYR A 71 -6.26 -10.81 -14.45
CA TYR A 71 -5.07 -10.86 -15.29
C TYR A 71 -4.39 -12.24 -15.39
N ASP A 72 -4.80 -13.27 -14.63
CA ASP A 72 -4.21 -14.63 -14.69
C ASP A 72 -4.18 -15.19 -16.13
N ASP A 73 -5.32 -15.12 -16.83
CA ASP A 73 -5.45 -15.65 -18.20
C ASP A 73 -5.01 -14.64 -19.28
N ARG A 74 -4.89 -13.36 -18.91
CA ARG A 74 -4.65 -12.25 -19.86
C ARG A 74 -3.20 -11.79 -19.91
N VAL A 75 -2.43 -11.91 -18.84
CA VAL A 75 -1.02 -11.48 -18.81
C VAL A 75 -0.17 -12.20 -19.86
N GLY A 76 -0.44 -13.49 -20.11
CA GLY A 76 0.22 -14.24 -21.17
C GLY A 76 -0.06 -13.74 -22.60
N LYS A 77 -1.18 -13.03 -22.81
CA LYS A 77 -1.62 -12.50 -24.12
C LYS A 77 -1.40 -11.00 -24.28
N MET A 78 -1.48 -10.26 -23.17
CA MET A 78 -1.50 -8.80 -23.15
C MET A 78 -0.10 -8.20 -23.16
N GLY A 79 0.93 -8.93 -22.73
CA GLY A 79 2.29 -8.40 -22.61
C GLY A 79 2.52 -7.65 -21.31
N VAL A 80 3.77 -7.70 -20.81
CA VAL A 80 4.18 -7.05 -19.56
C VAL A 80 4.03 -5.52 -19.65
N LYS A 81 4.31 -4.95 -20.84
CA LYS A 81 4.30 -3.51 -21.08
C LYS A 81 2.88 -2.94 -21.02
N GLU A 82 1.93 -3.56 -21.70
CA GLU A 82 0.52 -3.14 -21.69
C GLU A 82 -0.08 -3.26 -20.28
N PHE A 83 0.31 -4.29 -19.51
CA PHE A 83 -0.10 -4.42 -18.11
C PHE A 83 0.38 -3.23 -17.27
N PHE A 84 1.66 -2.86 -17.38
CA PHE A 84 2.20 -1.70 -16.66
C PHE A 84 1.54 -0.39 -17.07
N ILE A 85 1.34 -0.17 -18.37
CA ILE A 85 0.72 1.06 -18.87
C ILE A 85 -0.71 1.21 -18.34
N SER A 86 -1.51 0.13 -18.37
CA SER A 86 -2.87 0.11 -17.82
C SER A 86 -2.91 0.51 -16.34
N ARG A 87 -1.94 0.01 -15.56
CA ARG A 87 -1.82 0.35 -14.14
C ARG A 87 -1.34 1.77 -13.91
N LEU A 88 -0.38 2.24 -14.72
CA LEU A 88 0.17 3.59 -14.62
C LEU A 88 -0.89 4.65 -14.89
N ILE A 89 -1.68 4.50 -15.96
CA ILE A 89 -2.76 5.43 -16.31
C ILE A 89 -3.83 5.50 -15.21
N ARG A 90 -4.03 4.43 -14.43
CA ARG A 90 -4.99 4.41 -13.34
C ARG A 90 -4.46 5.02 -12.04
N LEU A 91 -3.23 4.68 -11.65
CA LEU A 91 -2.67 5.05 -10.34
C LEU A 91 -1.98 6.42 -10.36
N HIS A 92 -1.26 6.75 -11.44
CA HIS A 92 -0.45 7.95 -11.50
C HIS A 92 -1.24 9.27 -11.43
N PRO A 93 -2.45 9.40 -12.04
CA PRO A 93 -3.26 10.61 -11.87
C PRO A 93 -3.59 10.90 -10.40
N LEU A 94 -3.86 9.86 -9.60
CA LEU A 94 -4.16 10.02 -8.18
C LEU A 94 -2.93 10.47 -7.39
N ILE A 95 -1.75 9.98 -7.75
CA ILE A 95 -0.48 10.38 -7.12
C ILE A 95 -0.21 11.85 -7.40
N VAL A 96 -0.29 12.27 -8.67
CA VAL A 96 -0.09 13.67 -9.07
C VAL A 96 -1.08 14.58 -8.36
N PHE A 97 -2.36 14.20 -8.32
CA PHE A 97 -3.39 14.96 -7.62
C PHE A 97 -3.09 15.10 -6.12
N GLY A 98 -2.74 13.99 -5.45
CA GLY A 98 -2.39 14.00 -4.04
C GLY A 98 -1.11 14.78 -3.74
N SER A 99 -0.10 14.73 -4.62
CA SER A 99 1.13 15.52 -4.51
C SER A 99 0.87 17.02 -4.68
N ILE A 100 -0.02 17.42 -5.60
CA ILE A 100 -0.42 18.82 -5.76
C ILE A 100 -1.16 19.30 -4.52
N LEU A 101 -2.16 18.53 -4.05
CA LEU A 101 -2.93 18.89 -2.86
C LEU A 101 -2.03 18.95 -1.62
N GLY A 102 -1.09 18.02 -1.50
CA GLY A 102 -0.07 17.97 -0.46
C GLY A 102 0.87 19.16 -0.45
N LEU A 103 1.34 19.58 -1.64
CA LEU A 103 2.16 20.78 -1.80
C LEU A 103 1.38 22.04 -1.41
N LEU A 104 0.13 22.17 -1.87
CA LEU A 104 -0.72 23.30 -1.50
C LEU A 104 -0.98 23.32 0.01
N ALA A 105 -1.32 22.17 0.59
CA ALA A 105 -1.51 22.03 2.03
C ALA A 105 -0.25 22.44 2.79
N PHE A 106 0.94 22.04 2.33
CA PHE A 106 2.21 22.42 2.94
C PHE A 106 2.51 23.93 2.83
N LEU A 107 2.28 24.55 1.67
CA LEU A 107 2.55 25.97 1.44
C LEU A 107 1.59 26.91 2.19
N PHE A 108 0.35 26.46 2.42
CA PHE A 108 -0.68 27.24 3.08
C PHE A 108 -0.97 26.77 4.52
N ASP A 109 -0.15 25.88 5.08
CA ASP A 109 -0.33 25.35 6.43
C ASP A 109 -0.06 26.44 7.49
N PRO A 110 -1.08 26.91 8.23
CA PRO A 110 -0.88 27.92 9.26
C PRO A 110 -0.38 27.33 10.59
N PHE A 111 -0.28 26.00 10.73
CA PHE A 111 -0.07 25.34 12.03
C PHE A 111 1.24 24.53 12.15
N GLY A 112 2.00 24.33 11.07
CA GLY A 112 3.25 23.55 11.17
C GLY A 112 4.12 23.39 9.93
N GLY A 113 3.70 23.88 8.75
CA GLY A 113 4.45 23.65 7.50
C GLY A 113 5.77 24.41 7.39
N HIS A 114 5.92 25.55 8.07
CA HIS A 114 7.06 26.47 7.97
C HIS A 114 7.81 26.41 6.62
N PRO A 115 7.12 26.61 5.48
CA PRO A 115 7.74 26.48 4.16
C PRO A 115 8.94 27.42 3.98
N GLU A 116 8.96 28.54 4.72
CA GLU A 116 10.09 29.46 4.83
C GLU A 116 11.40 28.83 5.35
N SER A 117 11.31 27.73 6.10
CA SER A 117 12.47 26.99 6.61
C SER A 117 13.14 26.13 5.52
N TYR A 118 12.47 25.95 4.38
CA TYR A 118 12.94 25.12 3.27
C TYR A 118 13.44 25.98 2.11
N SER A 119 14.63 25.64 1.59
CA SER A 119 15.10 26.23 0.33
C SER A 119 14.12 25.90 -0.81
N PRO A 120 13.85 26.83 -1.75
CA PRO A 120 12.98 26.57 -2.90
C PRO A 120 13.37 25.32 -3.69
N ILE A 121 14.67 25.03 -3.78
CA ILE A 121 15.20 23.83 -4.43
C ILE A 121 14.74 22.56 -3.69
N LYS A 122 14.75 22.57 -2.35
CA LYS A 122 14.32 21.44 -1.52
C LYS A 122 12.81 21.19 -1.68
N ILE A 123 12.01 22.25 -1.80
CA ILE A 123 10.56 22.15 -2.07
C ILE A 123 10.30 21.54 -3.45
N ILE A 124 11.02 21.98 -4.48
CA ILE A 124 10.93 21.40 -5.83
C ILE A 124 11.31 19.91 -5.79
N LEU A 125 12.39 19.56 -5.11
CA LEU A 125 12.82 18.17 -4.95
C LEU A 125 11.76 17.33 -4.24
N LEU A 126 11.16 17.84 -3.16
CA LEU A 126 10.06 17.17 -2.44
C LEU A 126 8.84 16.93 -3.35
N PHE A 127 8.49 17.91 -4.19
CA PHE A 127 7.36 17.79 -5.11
C PHE A 127 7.64 16.78 -6.22
N VAL A 128 8.81 16.86 -6.84
CA VAL A 128 9.24 15.92 -7.89
C VAL A 128 9.37 14.51 -7.34
N SER A 129 9.96 14.34 -6.15
CA SER A 129 10.08 13.03 -5.51
C SER A 129 8.70 12.45 -5.17
N SER A 130 7.75 13.29 -4.73
CA SER A 130 6.37 12.88 -4.47
C SER A 130 5.66 12.38 -5.73
N ILE A 131 5.75 13.11 -6.85
CA ILE A 131 5.16 12.69 -8.13
C ILE A 131 5.79 11.39 -8.64
N LEU A 132 7.11 11.27 -8.53
CA LEU A 132 7.87 10.10 -8.99
C LEU A 132 7.82 8.93 -8.01
N LEU A 133 7.12 9.05 -6.88
CA LEU A 133 7.10 8.03 -5.80
C LEU A 133 8.51 7.66 -5.31
N ILE A 134 9.43 8.62 -5.28
CA ILE A 134 10.78 8.43 -4.74
C ILE A 134 10.74 8.73 -3.24
N PRO A 135 11.08 7.76 -2.37
CA PRO A 135 11.16 7.99 -0.93
C PRO A 135 12.20 9.06 -0.63
N PHE A 136 11.78 10.15 0.01
CA PHE A 136 12.66 11.27 0.35
C PHE A 136 12.34 11.78 1.76
N PRO A 137 12.94 11.20 2.81
CA PRO A 137 12.70 11.56 4.20
C PRO A 137 13.43 12.87 4.56
N ALA A 138 12.85 14.00 4.15
CA ALA A 138 13.49 15.31 4.25
C ALA A 138 12.76 16.31 5.16
N MET A 139 11.60 15.92 5.70
CA MET A 139 10.72 16.74 6.53
C MET A 139 10.69 16.21 7.98
N GLU A 140 11.36 16.90 8.90
CA GLU A 140 11.46 16.46 10.31
C GLU A 140 10.13 16.67 11.04
N GLU A 141 9.44 17.78 10.74
CA GLU A 141 8.13 18.15 11.29
C GLU A 141 7.02 17.18 10.89
N ARG A 142 7.27 16.32 9.90
CA ARG A 142 6.39 15.24 9.47
C ARG A 142 6.96 13.86 9.82
N ALA A 143 7.77 13.79 10.89
CA ALA A 143 8.32 12.56 11.43
C ALA A 143 9.10 11.76 10.35
N PHE A 144 9.89 12.46 9.54
CA PHE A 144 10.68 11.88 8.45
C PHE A 144 9.89 10.97 7.50
N ASN A 145 8.59 11.25 7.32
CA ASN A 145 7.75 10.44 6.43
C ASN A 145 8.37 10.37 5.03
N LEU A 146 8.54 9.14 4.53
CA LEU A 146 9.12 8.84 3.23
C LEU A 146 8.44 9.59 2.08
N PHE A 147 7.15 9.88 2.23
CA PHE A 147 6.33 10.64 1.28
C PHE A 147 5.75 11.88 1.96
N GLY A 148 6.61 12.78 2.44
CA GLY A 148 6.22 13.94 3.28
C GLY A 148 5.07 14.81 2.74
N LEU A 149 4.94 14.98 1.42
CA LEU A 149 3.82 15.74 0.82
C LEU A 149 2.54 14.91 0.66
N ASN A 150 2.62 13.59 0.56
CA ASN A 150 1.47 12.72 0.31
C ASN A 150 1.68 11.38 1.04
N ALA A 151 1.40 11.35 2.34
CA ALA A 151 1.57 10.14 3.16
C ALA A 151 0.83 8.90 2.59
N PRO A 152 -0.43 9.02 2.09
CA PRO A 152 -1.11 7.91 1.42
C PRO A 152 -0.39 7.34 0.18
N SER A 153 0.56 8.06 -0.43
CA SER A 153 1.39 7.52 -1.52
C SER A 153 2.18 6.28 -1.10
N TRP A 154 2.41 6.06 0.19
CA TRP A 154 3.04 4.82 0.67
C TRP A 154 2.27 3.57 0.23
N SER A 155 0.94 3.59 0.34
CA SER A 155 0.13 2.46 -0.10
C SER A 155 0.19 2.27 -1.62
N LEU A 156 0.19 3.37 -2.37
CA LEU A 156 0.28 3.34 -3.84
C LEU A 156 1.66 2.87 -4.33
N PHE A 157 2.73 3.22 -3.61
CA PHE A 157 4.09 2.74 -3.86
C PHE A 157 4.14 1.21 -3.75
N TRP A 158 3.66 0.65 -2.64
CA TRP A 158 3.62 -0.80 -2.46
C TRP A 158 2.70 -1.49 -3.45
N GLU A 159 1.60 -0.86 -3.86
CA GLU A 159 0.77 -1.39 -4.95
C GLU A 159 1.54 -1.46 -6.28
N TYR A 160 2.39 -0.47 -6.61
CA TYR A 160 3.27 -0.56 -7.78
C TYR A 160 4.28 -1.70 -7.66
N ILE A 161 4.97 -1.81 -6.53
CA ILE A 161 5.94 -2.88 -6.29
C ILE A 161 5.26 -4.26 -6.40
N ALA A 162 4.07 -4.42 -5.81
CA ALA A 162 3.29 -5.65 -5.90
C ALA A 162 2.88 -5.96 -7.35
N ASN A 163 2.48 -4.98 -8.14
CA ASN A 163 2.18 -5.16 -9.57
C ASN A 163 3.42 -5.60 -10.38
N ILE A 164 4.60 -5.02 -10.08
CA ILE A 164 5.88 -5.43 -10.70
C ILE A 164 6.19 -6.87 -10.34
N PHE A 165 6.15 -7.20 -9.04
CA PHE A 165 6.43 -8.53 -8.54
C PHE A 165 5.44 -9.56 -9.11
N TYR A 166 4.17 -9.18 -9.27
CA TYR A 166 3.14 -10.03 -9.87
C TYR A 166 3.49 -10.41 -11.32
N VAL A 167 3.77 -9.43 -12.16
CA VAL A 167 3.98 -9.66 -13.61
C VAL A 167 5.36 -10.24 -13.94
N LEU A 168 6.35 -10.07 -13.06
CA LEU A 168 7.68 -10.65 -13.25
C LEU A 168 7.78 -12.06 -12.67
N ILE A 169 7.22 -12.28 -11.49
CA ILE A 169 7.48 -13.49 -10.70
C ILE A 169 6.20 -14.31 -10.55
N LEU A 170 5.17 -13.80 -9.87
CA LEU A 170 4.01 -14.62 -9.48
C LEU A 170 3.24 -15.21 -10.69
N CYS A 171 3.10 -14.48 -11.78
CA CYS A 171 2.39 -14.98 -12.98
C CYS A 171 3.13 -16.14 -13.67
N ARG A 172 4.41 -16.37 -13.36
CA ARG A 172 5.23 -17.45 -13.89
C ARG A 172 5.33 -18.65 -12.94
N ILE A 173 4.83 -18.52 -11.71
CA ILE A 173 4.97 -19.52 -10.67
C ILE A 173 3.78 -20.49 -10.68
N SER A 174 4.06 -21.79 -10.51
CA SER A 174 3.00 -22.81 -10.41
C SER A 174 2.20 -22.68 -9.10
N ARG A 175 0.92 -23.04 -9.15
CA ARG A 175 0.03 -23.06 -7.97
C ARG A 175 0.62 -23.82 -6.77
N LYS A 176 1.41 -24.88 -7.01
CA LYS A 176 2.07 -25.67 -5.95
C LYS A 176 3.09 -24.84 -5.17
N VAL A 177 3.90 -24.03 -5.87
CA VAL A 177 4.90 -23.17 -5.24
C VAL A 177 4.22 -22.03 -4.49
N LEU A 178 3.14 -21.45 -5.02
CA LEU A 178 2.32 -20.48 -4.27
C LEU A 178 1.79 -21.06 -2.95
N LEU A 179 1.29 -22.30 -2.96
CA LEU A 179 0.82 -22.98 -1.75
C LEU A 179 1.95 -23.23 -0.74
N LEU A 180 3.14 -23.61 -1.22
CA LEU A 180 4.32 -23.78 -0.36
C LEU A 180 4.78 -22.45 0.26
N LEU A 181 4.77 -21.37 -0.51
CA LEU A 181 5.09 -20.03 0.00
C LEU A 181 4.07 -19.58 1.05
N LEU A 182 2.78 -19.80 0.80
CA LEU A 182 1.72 -19.49 1.76
C LEU A 182 1.89 -20.29 3.05
N GLN A 183 2.21 -21.59 2.94
CA GLN A 183 2.49 -22.44 4.08
C GLN A 183 3.70 -21.95 4.88
N GLN A 184 4.77 -21.51 4.21
CA GLN A 184 5.94 -20.92 4.88
C GLN A 184 5.61 -19.60 5.59
N CYS A 185 4.84 -18.70 4.97
CA CYS A 185 4.37 -17.49 5.63
C CYS A 185 3.54 -17.80 6.88
N PHE A 186 2.63 -18.77 6.79
CA PHE A 186 1.82 -19.19 7.94
C PHE A 186 2.68 -19.79 9.06
N ALA A 187 3.66 -20.62 8.71
CA ALA A 187 4.59 -21.20 9.66
C ALA A 187 5.44 -20.12 10.36
N LEU A 188 5.95 -19.13 9.62
CA LEU A 188 6.72 -18.01 10.17
C LEU A 188 5.89 -17.12 11.09
N LEU A 189 4.63 -16.85 10.74
CA LEU A 189 3.72 -16.09 11.60
C LEU A 189 3.39 -16.86 12.88
N ALA A 190 3.14 -18.18 12.78
CA ALA A 190 2.88 -19.03 13.93
C ALA A 190 4.08 -19.13 14.87
N THR A 191 5.30 -19.28 14.33
CA THR A 191 6.54 -19.31 15.13
C THR A 191 6.83 -17.95 15.76
N GLY A 192 6.67 -16.85 15.03
CA GLY A 192 6.79 -15.50 15.58
C GLY A 192 5.84 -15.28 16.75
N ARG A 193 4.56 -15.64 16.60
CA ARG A 193 3.56 -15.52 17.67
C ARG A 193 3.87 -16.40 18.87
N ALA A 194 4.37 -17.62 18.64
CA ALA A 194 4.81 -18.51 19.71
C ALA A 194 6.02 -17.95 20.47
N ILE A 195 6.99 -17.36 19.77
CA ILE A 195 8.16 -16.71 20.38
C ILE A 195 7.72 -15.51 21.23
N TYR A 196 6.85 -14.63 20.71
CA TYR A 196 6.31 -13.51 21.47
C TYR A 196 5.54 -13.98 22.71
N TRP A 197 4.75 -15.05 22.59
CA TRP A 197 3.99 -15.62 23.70
C TRP A 197 4.90 -16.22 24.77
N VAL A 198 5.94 -16.97 24.37
CA VAL A 198 6.93 -17.53 25.29
C VAL A 198 7.79 -16.44 25.94
N ALA A 199 8.18 -15.40 25.21
CA ALA A 199 8.90 -14.25 25.74
C ALA A 199 8.04 -13.42 26.72
N GLY A 200 6.74 -13.27 26.43
CA GLY A 200 5.74 -12.67 27.31
C GLY A 200 5.52 -13.47 28.61
N ILE A 201 5.53 -14.80 28.53
CA ILE A 201 5.48 -15.69 29.71
C ILE A 201 6.77 -15.55 30.53
N LYS A 202 7.95 -15.50 29.90
CA LYS A 202 9.23 -15.33 30.63
C LYS A 202 9.35 -13.99 31.36
N THR A 203 8.78 -12.93 30.79
CA THR A 203 8.70 -11.61 31.44
C THR A 203 7.68 -11.59 32.59
N ALA A 204 6.58 -12.34 32.49
CA ALA A 204 5.60 -12.49 33.58
C ALA A 204 6.07 -13.40 34.73
N PHE A 205 7.01 -14.33 34.50
CA PHE A 205 7.47 -15.34 35.48
C PHE A 205 8.93 -15.19 35.95
N GLY A 206 9.55 -14.01 35.81
CA GLY A 206 10.67 -13.63 36.69
C GLY A 206 12.09 -13.61 36.15
N THR A 207 12.32 -13.21 34.89
CA THR A 207 13.64 -12.68 34.51
C THR A 207 13.50 -11.29 33.90
N VAL A 208 13.94 -10.27 34.63
CA VAL A 208 14.11 -8.90 34.16
C VAL A 208 15.17 -8.90 33.06
N VAL A 209 14.74 -8.94 31.81
CA VAL A 209 15.60 -8.57 30.67
C VAL A 209 15.25 -7.12 30.34
N PRO A 210 16.19 -6.17 30.45
CA PRO A 210 15.90 -4.76 30.18
C PRO A 210 15.48 -4.59 28.72
N VAL A 211 14.35 -3.93 28.51
CA VAL A 211 13.69 -3.67 27.21
C VAL A 211 14.41 -2.57 26.41
N SER A 212 15.73 -2.44 26.54
CA SER A 212 16.50 -1.38 25.89
C SER A 212 16.92 -1.68 24.44
N CYS A 213 16.53 -2.83 23.87
CA CYS A 213 16.97 -3.24 22.53
C CYS A 213 15.84 -3.43 21.50
N ILE A 214 14.60 -3.04 21.80
CA ILE A 214 13.49 -3.08 20.82
C ILE A 214 13.11 -1.63 20.44
N HIS A 215 14.09 -0.89 19.91
CA HIS A 215 13.83 0.26 19.05
C HIS A 215 14.18 -0.16 17.62
N PHE A 216 13.24 -0.82 16.95
CA PHE A 216 13.28 -1.03 15.51
C PHE A 216 11.95 -0.61 14.89
N TRP A 217 11.64 0.68 15.07
CA TRP A 217 10.66 1.39 14.26
C TRP A 217 11.06 2.87 14.25
N PRO A 218 11.65 3.39 13.16
CA PRO A 218 11.78 4.83 12.99
C PRO A 218 10.40 5.33 12.54
N GLY A 219 9.67 5.88 13.50
CA GLY A 219 8.71 6.93 13.19
C GLY A 219 9.43 8.23 12.90
#